data_AF-A0A659USY7-F1
#
_entry.id   AF-A0A659USY7-F1
#
_cell.length_a   1.000
_cell.length_b   1.000
_cell.length_c   1.000
_cell.angle_alpha   90.00
_cell.angle_beta   90.00
_cell.angle_gamma   90.00
#
_symmetry.space_group_name_H-M   'P 1'
#
loop_
_entity.id
_entity.type
_entity.pdbx_description
1 polymer ?
#
loop_
_entity_poly.entity_id
_entity_poly.type
_entity_poly.pdbx_seq_one_letter_code
_entity_poly.pdbx_strand_id
1 'polypeptide(L)'
;EPGTAILDELAPLPGEVVIEKPGKVAFYATSFDEELKRLGARQLVFAGVTTEVCVQTTMREANDRGYECLLAEDATESYFPEFKAAAIAMIRAQGAIVGWTATTDQVLQGLAEG
;
A
#
# COMPACT_ATOMS: atom_id res chain seq x y z
N GLU A 1 11.08 18.88 6.27
CA GLU A 1 10.42 20.07 6.88
C GLU A 1 9.74 19.64 8.17
N PRO A 2 9.49 20.50 9.16
CA PRO A 2 8.72 20.10 10.34
C PRO A 2 7.35 19.52 9.93
N GLY A 3 6.99 18.34 10.45
CA GLY A 3 5.72 17.67 10.14
C GLY A 3 5.72 16.73 8.93
N THR A 4 6.87 16.52 8.26
CA THR A 4 6.99 15.56 7.14
C THR A 4 7.57 14.21 7.56
N ALA A 5 8.03 14.07 8.80
CA ALA A 5 8.61 12.84 9.30
C ALA A 5 7.53 11.76 9.51
N ILE A 6 7.94 10.50 9.32
CA ILE A 6 7.15 9.35 9.75
C ILE A 6 7.01 9.40 11.28
N LEU A 7 5.87 8.98 11.81
CA LEU A 7 5.63 8.90 13.26
C LEU A 7 6.66 7.99 13.93
N ASP A 8 7.10 8.33 15.13
CA ASP A 8 8.16 7.60 15.84
C ASP A 8 7.76 6.13 16.08
N GLU A 9 6.49 5.84 16.34
CA GLU A 9 5.97 4.49 16.55
C GLU A 9 5.97 3.62 15.28
N LEU A 10 6.13 4.26 14.11
CA LEU A 10 6.19 3.64 12.79
C LEU A 10 7.52 3.91 12.08
N ALA A 11 8.54 4.35 12.83
CA ALA A 11 9.84 4.65 12.27
C ALA A 11 10.45 3.40 11.62
N PRO A 12 11.08 3.55 10.43
CA PRO A 12 11.66 2.43 9.72
C PRO A 12 12.81 1.80 10.52
N LEU A 13 12.89 0.48 10.47
CA LEU A 13 13.99 -0.28 11.04
C LEU A 13 15.24 -0.21 10.16
N PRO A 14 16.44 -0.49 10.71
CA PRO A 14 17.66 -0.54 9.91
C PRO A 14 17.54 -1.53 8.74
N GLY A 15 17.81 -1.04 7.53
CA GLY A 15 17.74 -1.84 6.29
C GLY A 15 16.40 -1.74 5.56
N GLU A 16 15.38 -1.12 6.15
CA GLU A 16 14.13 -0.83 5.45
C GLU A 16 14.30 0.35 4.48
N VAL A 17 13.73 0.21 3.29
CA VAL A 17 13.81 1.21 2.24
C VAL A 17 12.79 2.32 2.50
N VAL A 18 13.25 3.57 2.53
CA VAL A 18 12.41 4.77 2.62
C VAL A 18 12.39 5.47 1.28
N ILE A 19 11.19 5.70 0.72
CA ILE A 19 11.00 6.39 -0.55
C ILE A 19 10.37 7.76 -0.31
N GLU A 20 11.13 8.81 -0.59
CA GLU A 20 10.56 10.15 -0.75
C GLU A 20 9.90 10.26 -2.12
N LYS A 21 8.65 10.73 -2.14
CA LYS A 21 7.86 10.84 -3.37
C LYS A 21 7.33 12.27 -3.54
N PRO A 22 7.50 12.89 -4.73
CA PRO A 22 7.00 14.24 -4.98
C PRO A 22 5.47 14.29 -5.19
N GLY A 23 4.83 13.12 -5.36
CA GLY A 23 3.41 12.99 -5.67
C GLY A 23 2.66 12.03 -4.74
N LYS A 24 1.42 11.70 -5.12
CA LYS A 24 0.58 10.76 -4.35
C LYS A 24 0.96 9.30 -4.59
N VAL A 25 1.37 9.00 -5.82
CA VAL A 25 1.89 7.72 -6.27
C VAL A 25 3.33 7.49 -5.79
N ALA A 26 3.64 6.28 -5.34
CA ALA A 26 5.01 5.90 -4.98
C ALA A 26 5.92 5.65 -6.19
N PHE A 27 5.41 5.23 -7.35
CA PHE A 27 6.20 4.92 -8.56
C PHE A 27 6.63 6.14 -9.40
N TYR A 28 6.04 7.31 -9.16
CA TYR A 28 6.23 8.49 -10.01
C TYR A 28 7.45 9.28 -9.55
N ALA A 29 8.49 9.31 -10.40
CA ALA A 29 9.74 10.02 -10.15
C ALA A 29 10.44 9.59 -8.84
N THR A 30 10.46 8.27 -8.58
CA THR A 30 11.18 7.66 -7.46
C THR A 30 11.93 6.40 -7.90
N SER A 31 12.74 5.83 -7.02
CA SER A 31 13.39 4.52 -7.20
C SER A 31 12.51 3.33 -6.78
N PHE A 32 11.23 3.52 -6.47
CA PHE A 32 10.41 2.46 -5.85
C PHE A 32 10.31 1.18 -6.71
N ASP A 33 10.12 1.32 -8.02
CA ASP A 33 10.07 0.19 -8.96
C ASP A 33 11.40 -0.59 -9.00
N GLU A 34 12.52 0.13 -9.01
CA GLU A 34 13.87 -0.46 -9.03
C GLU A 34 14.12 -1.26 -7.74
N GLU A 35 13.70 -0.72 -6.60
CA GLU A 35 13.84 -1.39 -5.31
C GLU A 35 12.97 -2.65 -5.22
N LEU A 36 11.72 -2.60 -5.67
CA LEU A 36 10.85 -3.78 -5.73
C LEU A 36 11.44 -4.88 -6.62
N LYS A 37 12.00 -4.50 -7.77
CA LYS A 37 12.70 -5.43 -8.69
C LYS A 37 13.95 -6.02 -8.04
N ARG A 38 14.75 -5.21 -7.35
CA ARG A 38 15.95 -5.65 -6.62
C ARG A 38 15.60 -6.66 -5.51
N LEU A 39 14.47 -6.47 -4.84
CA LEU A 39 13.94 -7.39 -3.83
C LEU A 39 13.31 -8.66 -4.45
N GLY A 40 13.11 -8.72 -5.76
CA GLY A 40 12.39 -9.81 -6.41
C GLY A 40 10.91 -9.87 -6.00
N ALA A 41 10.35 -8.74 -5.57
CA ALA A 41 8.98 -8.68 -5.08
C ALA A 41 7.98 -8.97 -6.20
N ARG A 42 6.99 -9.82 -5.90
CA ARG A 42 5.85 -10.10 -6.78
C ARG A 42 4.51 -9.78 -6.12
N GLN A 43 4.47 -9.85 -4.79
CA GLN A 43 3.31 -9.58 -3.95
C GLN A 43 3.60 -8.38 -3.07
N LEU A 44 2.62 -7.49 -2.94
CA LEU A 44 2.72 -6.27 -2.16
C LEU A 44 1.53 -6.15 -1.21
N VAL A 45 1.82 -5.92 0.07
CA VAL A 45 0.81 -5.58 1.09
C VAL A 45 0.82 -4.07 1.28
N PHE A 46 -0.36 -3.45 1.20
CA PHE A 46 -0.56 -2.00 1.30
C PHE A 46 -1.21 -1.62 2.62
N ALA A 47 -0.70 -0.54 3.20
CA ALA A 47 -1.20 0.12 4.42
C ALA A 47 -0.90 1.64 4.32
N GLY A 48 -1.42 2.43 5.26
CA GLY A 48 -1.10 3.86 5.39
C GLY A 48 -2.26 4.79 5.05
N VAL A 49 -1.95 6.04 4.68
CA VAL A 49 -2.97 7.10 4.50
C VAL A 49 -2.68 8.04 3.31
N THR A 50 -3.70 8.65 2.70
CA THR A 50 -5.13 8.30 2.84
C THR A 50 -5.51 7.17 1.88
N THR A 51 -6.50 6.36 2.28
CA THR A 51 -6.95 5.17 1.54
C THR A 51 -7.24 5.48 0.07
N GLU A 52 -8.05 6.51 -0.19
CA GLU A 52 -8.54 6.87 -1.52
C GLU A 52 -7.52 7.63 -2.38
N VAL A 53 -6.47 8.21 -1.76
CA VAL A 53 -5.46 9.02 -2.46
C VAL A 53 -4.15 8.25 -2.61
N CYS A 54 -3.26 8.30 -1.62
CA CYS A 54 -1.90 7.76 -1.77
C CYS A 54 -1.90 6.24 -1.90
N VAL A 55 -2.71 5.56 -1.09
CA VAL A 55 -2.78 4.10 -1.03
C VAL A 55 -3.39 3.56 -2.32
N GLN A 56 -4.63 3.97 -2.65
CA GLN A 56 -5.31 3.51 -3.86
C GLN A 56 -4.53 3.84 -5.14
N THR A 57 -3.97 5.05 -5.27
CA THR A 57 -3.29 5.42 -6.52
C THR A 57 -2.01 4.60 -6.71
N THR A 58 -1.25 4.35 -5.63
CA THR A 58 -0.06 3.49 -5.69
C THR A 58 -0.43 2.03 -5.97
N MET A 59 -1.49 1.51 -5.34
CA MET A 59 -1.95 0.14 -5.54
C MET A 59 -2.42 -0.11 -6.97
N ARG A 60 -3.15 0.84 -7.57
CA ARG A 60 -3.54 0.77 -9.00
C ARG A 60 -2.31 0.71 -9.91
N GLU A 61 -1.31 1.53 -9.63
CA GLU A 61 -0.11 1.58 -10.44
C GLU A 61 0.78 0.33 -10.30
N ALA A 62 0.78 -0.28 -9.11
CA ALA A 62 1.39 -1.58 -8.87
C ALA A 62 0.65 -2.70 -9.64
N ASN A 63 -0.68 -2.73 -9.56
CA ASN A 63 -1.51 -3.67 -10.33
C ASN A 63 -1.22 -3.58 -11.84
N ASP A 64 -1.17 -2.36 -12.39
CA ASP A 64 -0.88 -2.14 -13.82
C ASP A 64 0.53 -2.61 -14.22
N ARG A 65 1.45 -2.72 -13.25
CA ARG A 65 2.82 -3.26 -13.42
C ARG A 65 2.91 -4.77 -13.20
N GLY A 66 1.81 -5.43 -12.88
CA GLY A 66 1.74 -6.88 -12.69
C GLY A 66 2.06 -7.36 -11.28
N TYR A 67 2.07 -6.48 -10.27
CA TYR A 67 2.19 -6.90 -8.87
C TYR A 67 0.85 -7.46 -8.36
N GLU A 68 0.91 -8.56 -7.60
CA GLU A 68 -0.21 -9.08 -6.83
C GLU A 68 -0.42 -8.20 -5.58
N CYS A 69 -1.53 -7.47 -5.52
CA CYS A 69 -1.74 -6.45 -4.49
C CYS A 69 -2.75 -6.90 -3.43
N LEU A 70 -2.42 -6.67 -2.15
CA LEU A 70 -3.29 -6.91 -1.00
C LEU A 70 -3.38 -5.65 -0.12
N LEU A 71 -4.58 -5.10 0.09
CA LEU A 71 -4.78 -3.99 1.04
C LEU A 71 -5.14 -4.51 2.45
N ALA A 72 -4.41 -4.07 3.48
CA ALA A 72 -4.79 -4.28 4.87
C ALA A 72 -5.82 -3.24 5.31
N GLU A 73 -7.09 -3.63 5.45
CA GLU A 73 -8.25 -2.73 5.57
C GLU A 73 -8.27 -1.89 6.85
N ASP A 74 -7.83 -2.51 7.95
CA ASP A 74 -7.69 -1.93 9.29
C ASP A 74 -6.34 -1.21 9.49
N ALA A 75 -5.41 -1.34 8.55
CA ALA A 75 -4.14 -0.60 8.51
C ALA A 75 -4.13 0.57 7.51
N THR A 76 -5.30 0.97 7.01
CA THR A 76 -5.46 2.17 6.16
C THR A 76 -6.53 3.10 6.71
N GLU A 77 -6.44 4.40 6.46
CA GLU A 77 -7.50 5.33 6.88
C GLU A 77 -7.70 6.51 5.92
N SER A 78 -8.88 7.11 5.95
CA SER A 78 -9.24 8.33 5.24
C SER A 78 -9.77 9.38 6.20
N TYR A 79 -9.70 10.65 5.80
CA TYR A 79 -10.47 11.71 6.47
C TYR A 79 -11.99 11.51 6.29
N PHE A 80 -12.40 10.76 5.28
CA PHE A 80 -13.79 10.56 4.89
C PHE A 80 -14.12 9.05 4.88
N PRO A 81 -14.89 8.54 5.86
CA PRO A 81 -15.24 7.13 5.93
C PRO A 81 -15.86 6.58 4.64
N GLU A 82 -16.67 7.38 3.95
CA GLU A 82 -17.29 7.05 2.67
C GLU A 82 -16.27 6.86 1.54
N PHE A 83 -15.16 7.60 1.54
CA PHE A 83 -14.10 7.46 0.54
C PHE A 83 -13.26 6.22 0.78
N LYS A 84 -12.95 5.90 2.06
CA LYS A 84 -12.32 4.63 2.42
C LYS A 84 -13.19 3.45 1.96
N ALA A 85 -14.48 3.48 2.28
CA ALA A 85 -15.42 2.43 1.87
C ALA A 85 -15.50 2.29 0.35
N ALA A 86 -15.61 3.40 -0.38
CA ALA A 86 -15.64 3.39 -1.85
C ALA A 86 -14.34 2.86 -2.46
N ALA A 87 -13.18 3.25 -1.92
CA ALA A 87 -11.87 2.78 -2.39
C ALA A 87 -11.74 1.26 -2.26
N ILE A 88 -12.06 0.72 -1.08
CA ILE A 88 -12.07 -0.73 -0.81
C ILE A 88 -13.03 -1.46 -1.76
N ALA A 89 -14.25 -0.93 -1.94
CA ALA A 89 -15.23 -1.51 -2.85
C ALA A 89 -14.73 -1.53 -4.31
N MET A 90 -14.10 -0.44 -4.78
CA MET A 90 -13.52 -0.35 -6.11
C MET A 90 -12.36 -1.33 -6.33
N ILE A 91 -11.53 -1.57 -5.31
CA ILE A 91 -10.40 -2.51 -5.37
C ILE A 91 -10.91 -3.94 -5.58
N ARG A 92 -11.93 -4.35 -4.80
CA ARG A 92 -12.54 -5.70 -4.85
C ARG A 92 -13.44 -5.94 -6.06
N ALA A 93 -13.92 -4.88 -6.70
CA ALA A 93 -14.90 -4.97 -7.78
C ALA A 93 -14.40 -5.85 -8.93
N GLN A 94 -15.34 -6.41 -9.70
CA GLN A 94 -15.07 -7.22 -10.91
C GLN A 94 -14.10 -8.40 -10.67
N GLY A 95 -14.14 -8.99 -9.47
CA GLY A 95 -13.27 -10.11 -9.10
C GLY A 95 -11.84 -9.68 -8.79
N ALA A 96 -11.69 -8.65 -7.93
CA ALA A 96 -10.40 -8.09 -7.53
C ALA A 96 -9.65 -7.36 -8.66
N ILE A 97 -10.32 -6.44 -9.38
CA ILE A 97 -9.75 -5.72 -10.54
C ILE A 97 -8.46 -4.94 -10.24
N VAL A 98 -8.24 -4.50 -9.00
CA VAL A 98 -6.97 -3.89 -8.56
C VAL A 98 -6.19 -4.82 -7.63
N GLY A 99 -6.86 -5.73 -6.93
CA GLY A 99 -6.26 -6.65 -5.98
C GLY A 99 -7.22 -7.08 -4.88
N TRP A 100 -6.69 -7.81 -3.92
CA TRP A 100 -7.43 -8.31 -2.76
C TRP A 100 -7.30 -7.36 -1.58
N THR A 101 -8.05 -7.66 -0.53
CA THR A 101 -8.03 -6.89 0.72
C THR A 101 -8.31 -7.85 1.88
N ALA A 102 -7.71 -7.63 3.05
CA ALA A 102 -7.90 -8.44 4.24
C ALA A 102 -7.70 -7.61 5.51
N THR A 103 -8.09 -8.11 6.67
CA THR A 103 -7.66 -7.51 7.95
C THR A 103 -6.21 -7.88 8.26
N THR A 104 -5.52 -7.13 9.11
CA THR A 104 -4.14 -7.48 9.52
C THR A 104 -4.07 -8.87 10.15
N ASP A 105 -5.08 -9.27 10.92
CA ASP A 105 -5.14 -10.61 11.50
C ASP A 105 -5.17 -11.71 10.43
N GLN A 106 -5.93 -11.52 9.35
CA GLN A 106 -5.98 -12.46 8.23
C GLN A 106 -4.64 -12.51 7.47
N VAL A 107 -3.97 -11.36 7.31
CA VAL A 107 -2.63 -11.29 6.72
C VAL A 107 -1.63 -12.07 7.58
N LEU A 108 -1.61 -11.84 8.89
CA LEU A 108 -0.71 -12.51 9.82
C LEU A 108 -0.96 -14.02 9.89
N GLN A 109 -2.23 -14.43 9.86
CA GLN A 109 -2.58 -15.85 9.78
C GLN A 109 -2.02 -16.48 8.51
N GLY A 110 -2.21 -15.86 7.35
CA GLY A 110 -1.70 -16.39 6.07
C GLY A 110 -0.17 -16.51 6.02
N LEU A 111 0.54 -15.60 6.68
CA LEU A 111 2.02 -15.67 6.80
C LEU A 111 2.49 -16.77 7.76
N ALA A 112 1.71 -17.11 8.79
CA ALA A 112 2.06 -18.17 9.74
C ALA A 112 1.86 -19.58 9.16
N GLU A 113 1.02 -19.71 8.13
CA GLU A 113 0.67 -20.99 7.49
C GLU A 113 1.58 -21.35 6.29
N GLY A 114 2.40 -20.42 5.81
CA GLY A 114 3.32 -20.60 4.66
C GLY A 114 4.77 -20.84 5.09
#